data_AF-A0A4Z1QWH5-F1
#
_entry.id   AF-A0A4Z1QWH5-F1
#
_cell.length_a   1.000
_cell.length_b   1.000
_cell.length_c   1.000
_cell.angle_alpha   90.00
_cell.angle_beta   90.00
_cell.angle_gamma   90.00
#
_symmetry.space_group_name_H-M   'P 1'
#
loop_
_entity.id
_entity.type
_entity.pdbx_description
1 polymer ?
#
loop_
_entity_poly.entity_id
_entity_poly.type
_entity_poly.pdbx_seq_one_letter_code
_entity_poly.pdbx_strand_id
1 'polypeptide(L)'
;MADIGRGGQRKFSKKPIGINSEASPDKRRSSGADRLREMHADPDFASARDERGRERFKARREEMQRLSNAARRGYDVPPEREAEWKALKRKRTLSNDEIARMLGLKKWRKPRTRKGKPRYG
;
A
#
# COMPACT_ATOMS: atom_id res chain seq x y z
N MET A 1 -59.04 -11.15 -46.46
CA MET A 1 -57.79 -11.60 -47.10
C MET A 1 -57.06 -10.36 -47.62
N ALA A 2 -55.97 -9.97 -46.95
CA ALA A 2 -54.96 -9.06 -47.50
C ALA A 2 -53.66 -9.25 -46.72
N ASP A 3 -52.61 -9.42 -47.49
CA ASP A 3 -51.29 -9.97 -47.19
C ASP A 3 -50.38 -8.88 -46.59
N ILE A 4 -49.76 -9.13 -45.43
CA ILE A 4 -48.78 -8.20 -44.83
C ILE A 4 -47.39 -8.68 -45.24
N GLY A 5 -46.79 -7.96 -46.18
CA GLY A 5 -45.48 -8.21 -46.75
C GLY A 5 -44.38 -8.36 -45.70
N ARG A 6 -43.71 -9.52 -45.73
CA ARG A 6 -42.54 -9.85 -44.91
C ARG A 6 -41.30 -9.12 -45.43
N GLY A 7 -40.56 -8.55 -44.48
CA GLY A 7 -39.46 -7.63 -44.69
C GLY A 7 -38.28 -8.18 -45.49
N GLY A 8 -37.65 -7.26 -46.23
CA GLY A 8 -36.49 -7.51 -47.08
C GLY A 8 -35.30 -8.05 -46.30
N GLN A 9 -34.78 -9.18 -46.78
CA GLN A 9 -33.50 -9.73 -46.35
C GLN A 9 -32.37 -8.87 -46.92
N ARG A 10 -31.68 -8.11 -46.06
CA ARG A 10 -30.39 -7.49 -46.41
C ARG A 10 -29.34 -8.60 -46.58
N LYS A 11 -28.96 -8.86 -47.83
CA LYS A 11 -27.91 -9.79 -48.23
C LYS A 11 -26.55 -9.23 -47.77
N PHE A 12 -26.01 -9.71 -46.66
CA PHE A 12 -24.61 -9.42 -46.31
C PHE A 12 -23.70 -10.30 -47.17
N SER A 13 -23.21 -9.76 -48.29
CA SER A 13 -22.17 -10.43 -49.09
C SER A 13 -20.87 -10.46 -48.28
N LYS A 14 -20.48 -11.62 -47.73
CA LYS A 14 -19.15 -11.84 -47.19
C LYS A 14 -18.16 -11.97 -48.34
N LYS A 15 -17.53 -10.86 -48.74
CA LYS A 15 -16.27 -10.93 -49.49
C LYS A 15 -15.19 -11.47 -48.54
N PRO A 16 -14.45 -12.54 -48.89
CA PRO A 16 -13.28 -12.92 -48.10
C PRO A 16 -12.21 -11.84 -48.27
N ILE A 17 -11.79 -11.24 -47.16
CA ILE A 17 -10.62 -10.37 -47.11
C ILE A 17 -9.41 -11.29 -47.32
N GLY A 18 -8.82 -11.25 -48.51
CA GLY A 18 -7.57 -11.93 -48.81
C GLY A 18 -6.46 -11.31 -47.96
N ILE A 19 -6.07 -11.99 -46.89
CA ILE A 19 -4.90 -11.63 -46.10
C ILE A 19 -3.70 -12.22 -46.83
N ASN A 20 -3.04 -11.42 -47.66
CA ASN A 20 -1.75 -11.80 -48.24
C ASN A 20 -0.75 -11.99 -47.10
N SER A 21 -0.27 -13.22 -46.99
CA SER A 21 0.55 -13.78 -45.94
C SER A 21 2.03 -13.45 -46.16
N GLU A 22 2.47 -12.22 -45.91
CA GLU A 22 3.90 -11.89 -45.81
C GLU A 22 4.15 -10.85 -44.72
N ALA A 23 3.88 -11.23 -43.46
CA ALA A 23 4.35 -10.49 -42.30
C ALA A 23 5.42 -11.31 -41.59
N SER A 24 6.68 -10.89 -41.80
CA SER A 24 7.90 -11.35 -41.12
C SER A 24 7.67 -11.67 -39.64
N PRO A 25 8.05 -12.86 -39.12
CA PRO A 25 7.63 -13.33 -37.81
C PRO A 25 8.60 -12.91 -36.71
N ASP A 26 9.04 -11.65 -36.68
CA ASP A 26 10.05 -11.28 -35.70
C ASP A 26 9.85 -9.88 -35.11
N LYS A 27 10.02 -9.80 -33.78
CA LYS A 27 10.17 -8.60 -32.95
C LYS A 27 8.95 -7.86 -32.38
N ARG A 28 7.72 -8.40 -32.41
CA ARG A 28 6.56 -7.77 -31.69
C ARG A 28 6.02 -8.53 -30.49
N ARG A 29 6.71 -9.58 -30.00
CA ARG A 29 6.20 -10.44 -28.90
C ARG A 29 7.27 -10.90 -27.91
N SER A 30 8.23 -10.06 -27.54
CA SER A 30 8.73 -10.18 -26.17
C SER A 30 7.60 -9.69 -25.28
N SER A 31 6.82 -10.61 -24.72
CA SER A 31 5.79 -10.25 -23.76
C SER A 31 6.47 -9.43 -22.64
N GLY A 32 5.78 -8.48 -22.02
CA GLY A 32 6.41 -7.67 -20.95
C GLY A 32 7.07 -8.53 -19.86
N ALA A 33 6.63 -9.79 -19.71
CA ALA A 33 7.22 -10.79 -18.83
C ALA A 33 8.62 -11.24 -19.25
N ASP A 34 8.91 -11.38 -20.54
CA ASP A 34 10.24 -11.80 -21.03
C ASP A 34 11.29 -10.72 -20.80
N ARG A 35 10.93 -9.46 -21.04
CA ARG A 35 11.80 -8.30 -20.74
C ARG A 35 12.04 -8.13 -19.24
N LEU A 36 11.03 -8.39 -18.41
CA LEU A 36 11.18 -8.36 -16.96
C LEU A 36 12.08 -9.50 -16.46
N ARG A 37 11.96 -10.70 -17.04
CA ARG A 37 12.85 -11.83 -16.70
C ARG A 37 14.31 -11.51 -17.04
N GLU A 38 14.55 -10.87 -18.18
CA GLU A 38 15.88 -10.42 -18.60
C GLU A 38 16.44 -9.35 -17.65
N MET A 39 15.63 -8.35 -17.28
CA MET A 39 16.03 -7.35 -16.27
C MET A 39 16.29 -7.96 -14.89
N HIS A 40 15.55 -8.99 -14.48
CA HIS A 40 15.78 -9.67 -13.19
C HIS A 40 17.02 -10.56 -13.17
N ALA A 41 17.55 -10.94 -14.33
CA ALA A 41 18.81 -11.68 -14.44
C ALA A 41 20.04 -10.75 -14.30
N ASP A 42 19.84 -9.44 -14.47
CA ASP A 42 20.86 -8.43 -14.20
C ASP A 42 21.09 -8.30 -12.68
N PRO A 43 22.30 -8.60 -12.16
CA PRO A 43 22.59 -8.54 -10.73
C PRO A 43 22.46 -7.13 -10.15
N ASP A 44 22.71 -6.09 -10.93
CA ASP A 44 22.61 -4.70 -10.46
C ASP A 44 21.15 -4.28 -10.31
N PHE A 45 20.29 -4.69 -11.25
CA PHE A 45 18.85 -4.46 -11.17
C PHE A 45 18.20 -5.24 -10.02
N ALA A 46 18.56 -6.51 -9.85
CA ALA A 46 18.08 -7.34 -8.75
C ALA A 46 18.50 -6.76 -7.39
N SER A 47 19.76 -6.34 -7.25
CA SER A 47 20.29 -5.75 -6.02
C SER A 47 19.61 -4.42 -5.67
N ALA A 48 19.45 -3.52 -6.65
CA ALA A 48 18.77 -2.23 -6.44
C ALA A 48 17.30 -2.41 -6.05
N ARG A 49 16.61 -3.38 -6.65
CA ARG A 49 15.22 -3.73 -6.30
C ARG A 49 15.13 -4.25 -4.86
N ASP A 50 16.05 -5.13 -4.48
CA ASP A 50 16.08 -5.72 -3.14
C ASP A 50 16.45 -4.69 -2.07
N GLU A 51 17.40 -3.80 -2.35
CA GLU A 51 17.77 -2.69 -1.46
C GLU A 51 16.56 -1.76 -1.22
N ARG A 52 15.91 -1.31 -2.28
CA ARG A 52 14.69 -0.51 -2.19
C ARG A 52 13.57 -1.24 -1.43
N GLY A 53 13.48 -2.56 -1.61
CA GLY A 53 12.57 -3.42 -0.85
C GLY A 53 12.88 -3.38 0.65
N ARG A 54 14.13 -3.61 1.02
CA ARG A 54 14.61 -3.60 2.41
C ARG A 54 14.35 -2.25 3.08
N GLU A 55 14.61 -1.14 2.39
CA GLU A 55 14.31 0.20 2.91
C GLU A 55 12.84 0.39 3.23
N ARG A 56 11.93 0.00 2.32
CA ARG A 56 10.49 0.07 2.55
C ARG A 56 10.05 -0.78 3.74
N PHE A 57 10.59 -2.00 3.87
CA PHE A 57 10.30 -2.86 5.00
C PHE A 57 10.84 -2.28 6.32
N LYS A 58 12.03 -1.69 6.29
CA LYS A 58 12.63 -1.03 7.46
C LYS A 58 11.79 0.17 7.90
N ALA A 59 11.43 1.06 6.98
CA ALA A 59 10.59 2.22 7.26
C ALA A 59 9.22 1.81 7.83
N ARG A 60 8.54 0.82 7.22
CA ARG A 60 7.27 0.29 7.71
C ARG A 60 7.40 -0.35 9.09
N ARG A 61 8.50 -1.06 9.34
CA ARG A 61 8.78 -1.67 10.65
C ARG A 61 8.96 -0.60 11.72
N GLU A 62 9.73 0.45 11.42
CA GLU A 62 9.97 1.58 12.33
C GLU A 62 8.67 2.32 12.65
N GLU A 63 7.83 2.57 11.65
CA GLU A 63 6.49 3.15 11.82
C GLU A 63 5.62 2.29 12.75
N MET A 64 5.52 0.99 12.47
CA MET A 64 4.73 0.06 13.30
C MET A 64 5.28 -0.03 14.74
N GLN A 65 6.59 0.03 14.91
CA GLN A 65 7.22 0.06 16.22
C GLN A 65 6.88 1.34 16.98
N ARG A 66 6.89 2.50 16.31
CA ARG A 66 6.47 3.78 16.90
C ARG A 66 5.02 3.73 17.35
N LEU A 67 4.11 3.26 16.51
CA LEU A 67 2.70 3.08 16.85
C LEU A 67 2.53 2.12 18.04
N SER A 68 3.23 0.98 18.05
CA SER A 68 3.20 0.05 19.18
C SER A 68 3.68 0.70 20.48
N ASN A 69 4.78 1.44 20.43
CA ASN A 69 5.32 2.17 21.57
C ASN A 69 4.37 3.23 22.08
N ALA A 70 3.75 3.98 21.16
CA ALA A 70 2.75 4.97 21.49
C ALA A 70 1.54 4.31 22.17
N ALA A 71 1.16 3.09 21.79
CA ALA A 71 0.00 2.38 22.35
C ALA A 71 0.28 2.00 23.79
N ARG A 72 1.47 1.47 24.03
CA ARG A 72 1.92 1.07 25.37
C ARG A 72 2.09 2.28 26.29
N ARG A 73 2.64 3.40 25.78
CA ARG A 73 2.93 4.59 26.58
C ARG A 73 1.73 5.53 26.73
N GLY A 74 0.79 5.49 25.78
CA GLY A 74 -0.33 6.43 25.67
C GLY A 74 0.03 7.76 24.99
N TYR A 75 1.29 7.93 24.55
CA TYR A 75 1.81 9.16 23.95
C TYR A 75 2.59 8.84 22.69
N ASP A 76 2.38 9.66 21.65
CA ASP A 76 3.18 9.59 20.45
C ASP A 76 4.44 10.46 20.64
N VAL A 77 5.60 9.80 20.74
CA VAL A 77 6.88 10.46 20.99
C VAL A 77 7.59 10.58 19.63
N PRO A 78 7.81 11.79 19.10
CA PRO A 78 8.59 11.95 17.88
C PRO A 78 10.05 11.53 18.09
N PRO A 79 10.74 11.03 17.06
CA PRO A 79 12.10 10.50 17.17
C PRO A 79 13.09 11.49 17.77
N GLU A 80 12.96 12.79 17.46
CA GLU A 80 13.77 13.88 18.06
C GLU A 80 13.72 13.89 19.60
N ARG A 81 12.55 13.58 20.16
CA ARG A 81 12.32 13.58 21.62
C ARG A 81 12.45 12.20 22.25
N GLU A 82 12.68 11.15 21.47
CA GLU A 82 12.78 9.79 22.01
C GLU A 82 14.05 9.59 22.85
N ALA A 83 15.14 10.30 22.52
CA ALA A 83 16.35 10.34 23.34
C ALA A 83 16.07 10.98 24.72
N GLU A 84 15.42 12.13 24.74
CA GLU A 84 15.02 12.84 25.96
C GLU A 84 14.04 12.00 26.80
N TRP A 85 13.04 11.39 26.16
CA TRP A 85 12.11 10.46 26.81
C TRP A 85 12.86 9.30 27.49
N LYS A 86 13.83 8.67 26.81
CA LYS A 86 14.64 7.59 27.37
C LYS A 86 15.52 8.08 28.53
N ALA A 87 16.13 9.25 28.41
CA ALA A 87 16.93 9.85 29.47
C ALA A 87 16.10 10.12 30.74
N LEU A 88 14.88 10.65 30.57
CA LEU A 88 13.95 10.88 31.67
C LEU A 88 13.44 9.57 32.27
N LYS A 89 13.15 8.54 31.46
CA LYS A 89 12.76 7.21 31.96
C LYS A 89 13.86 6.52 32.77
N ARG A 90 15.14 6.72 32.45
CA ARG A 90 16.26 6.16 33.22
C ARG A 90 16.30 6.66 34.66
N LYS A 91 15.83 7.88 34.92
CA LYS A 91 15.77 8.47 36.26
C LYS A 91 14.76 7.78 37.19
N ARG A 92 13.85 6.92 36.66
CA ARG A 92 12.85 6.08 37.36
C ARG A 92 11.87 6.78 38.32
N THR A 93 12.09 8.05 38.64
CA THR A 93 11.22 8.88 39.49
C THR A 93 10.03 9.46 38.74
N LEU A 94 10.14 9.61 37.41
CA LEU A 94 9.13 10.27 36.60
C LEU A 94 8.16 9.28 35.95
N SER A 95 6.87 9.54 36.10
CA SER A 95 5.79 8.83 35.42
C SER A 95 5.75 9.18 33.93
N ASN A 96 5.10 8.33 33.12
CA ASN A 96 4.95 8.60 31.68
C ASN A 96 4.17 9.90 31.43
N ASP A 97 3.20 10.25 32.29
CA ASP A 97 2.40 11.47 32.17
C ASP A 97 3.22 12.73 32.50
N GLU A 98 4.12 12.67 33.49
CA GLU A 98 5.02 13.78 33.82
C GLU A 98 6.05 14.00 32.72
N ILE A 99 6.67 12.92 32.23
CA ILE A 99 7.60 13.00 31.10
C ILE A 99 6.91 13.58 29.88
N ALA A 100 5.68 13.16 29.59
CA ALA A 100 4.90 13.71 28.48
C ALA A 100 4.62 15.21 28.65
N ARG A 101 4.28 15.67 29.86
CA ARG A 101 4.09 17.10 30.15
C ARG A 101 5.38 17.89 29.98
N MET A 102 6.51 17.39 30.49
CA MET A 102 7.83 18.04 30.34
C MET A 102 8.23 18.18 28.87
N LEU A 103 7.92 17.18 28.05
CA LEU A 103 8.23 17.17 26.62
C LEU A 103 7.15 17.83 25.75
N GLY A 104 6.09 18.39 26.34
CA GLY A 104 4.98 19.02 25.62
C GLY A 104 4.20 18.05 24.72
N LEU A 105 4.19 16.75 25.04
CA LEU A 105 3.64 15.71 24.18
C LEU A 105 2.14 15.56 24.34
N LYS A 106 1.45 15.43 23.20
CA LYS A 106 0.02 15.17 23.16
C LYS A 106 -0.27 13.69 23.38
N LYS A 107 -1.28 13.41 24.21
CA LYS A 107 -1.77 12.06 24.45
C LYS A 107 -2.30 11.44 23.15
N TRP A 108 -1.83 10.25 22.81
CA TRP A 108 -2.09 9.61 21.52
C TRP A 108 -3.56 9.20 21.35
N ARG A 109 -4.21 8.73 22.42
CA ARG A 109 -5.65 8.46 22.46
C ARG A 109 -6.29 9.14 23.65
N LYS A 110 -7.40 9.83 23.41
CA LYS A 110 -8.34 10.14 24.50
C LYS A 110 -8.85 8.82 25.08
N PRO A 111 -9.02 8.71 26.42
CA PRO A 111 -9.75 7.58 26.99
C PRO A 111 -11.05 7.43 26.20
N ARG A 112 -11.41 6.22 25.77
CA ARG A 112 -12.79 5.99 25.34
C ARG A 112 -13.62 6.31 26.57
N THR A 113 -14.25 7.49 26.60
CA THR A 113 -15.33 7.76 27.53
C THR A 113 -16.28 6.59 27.31
N ARG A 114 -16.44 5.72 28.32
CA ARG A 114 -17.51 4.75 28.31
C ARG A 114 -18.80 5.57 28.29
N LYS A 115 -19.27 5.97 27.10
CA LYS A 115 -20.65 6.43 26.94
C LYS A 115 -21.48 5.27 27.49
N GLY A 116 -22.23 5.57 28.56
CA GLY A 116 -22.93 4.58 29.36
C GLY A 116 -23.65 3.58 28.45
N LYS A 117 -23.56 2.30 28.81
CA LYS A 117 -24.41 1.27 28.19
C LYS A 117 -25.86 1.76 28.33
N PRO A 118 -26.69 1.77 27.27
CA PRO A 118 -28.11 1.99 27.46
C PRO A 118 -28.62 0.87 28.37
N ARG A 119 -29.20 1.25 29.52
CA ARG A 119 -29.99 0.32 30.32
C ARG A 119 -31.31 0.18 29.58
N TYR A 120 -31.52 -0.96 28.93
CA TYR A 120 -32.87 -1.34 28.52
C TYR A 120 -33.61 -1.69 29.82
N GLY A 121 -34.58 -0.85 30.17
CA GLY A 121 -35.57 -1.10 31.22
C GLY A 121 -36.90 -1.46 30.59
#